data_AF-A0A838YAC8-F1
#
_entry.id   AF-A0A838YAC8-F1
#
_cell.length_a   1.000
_cell.length_b   1.000
_cell.length_c   1.000
_cell.angle_alpha   90.00
_cell.angle_beta   90.00
_cell.angle_gamma   90.00
#
_symmetry.space_group_name_H-M   'P 1'
#
loop_
_entity.id
_entity.type
_entity.pdbx_description
1 polymer ?
#
loop_
_entity_poly.entity_id
_entity_poly.type
_entity_poly.pdbx_seq_one_letter_code
_entity_poly.pdbx_strand_id
1 'polypeptide(L)'
;MSTQDYSIVLAGHGSRDPAGIAEFMALVDIMRQRAPQRRIYHGFLEFATPTIDQAVAQAIADGANTVVMTPGVLLAATHAKNDMPSELLALQQEHPDTAFHFGAAMDLHPRLLELCRLRIIEAEARSPRTVARGDSCLVVVGRGTTDPDANSEIAKLTRMLEEGMGFGASFVCYSGTARPLVADGLKAASLLGFERIVVLPYFLFDGVLVKRIYGSVDDLAARCPDIEVLAAPYLGVHEHVAEVFLERAQEGVEGRASMNCSLCKYRVQIIGFEQQVGTPQQGHHGKVRGLLAKDNTPAATPAWPPYVPHPIEAESMCIIREGRDWSAFPAEQHTALHRLVHTTGDFSSVDELVFSPGAADIGMRALLRCRRIVTDVTMVETGLKRAVLQQLEVETWCGVHDPETYLLAEAHGLTRSAAGIRRAWEKFGNDVIVAIGDAPTAIMELVRLVREHGWRPQLVVGLPVGFVGTRECKDALRGLLQVPRITNSGTRGGSPWAATIVNALMIDAIGHVYQQQQAAPEA
;
A
#
# COMPACT_ATOMS: atom_id res chain seq x y z
N MET A 1 2.98 -25.04 34.11
CA MET A 1 2.26 -24.24 33.10
C MET A 1 1.30 -23.32 33.84
N SER A 2 1.35 -22.02 33.59
CA SER A 2 0.55 -21.03 34.34
C SER A 2 -0.94 -21.36 34.24
N THR A 3 -1.55 -21.67 35.38
CA THR A 3 -2.97 -21.98 35.58
C THR A 3 -3.80 -20.71 35.71
N GLN A 4 -3.49 -19.65 34.96
CA GLN A 4 -4.36 -18.49 34.90
C GLN A 4 -5.58 -18.83 34.03
N ASP A 5 -6.77 -18.64 34.60
CA ASP A 5 -8.03 -18.72 33.89
C ASP A 5 -8.12 -17.52 32.93
N TYR A 6 -8.15 -17.80 31.62
CA TYR A 6 -8.22 -16.77 30.58
C TYR A 6 -9.00 -17.30 29.37
N SER A 7 -9.68 -16.38 28.70
CA SER A 7 -10.39 -16.64 27.44
C SER A 7 -9.57 -16.15 26.25
N ILE A 8 -9.64 -16.88 25.14
CA ILE A 8 -8.97 -16.53 23.89
C ILE A 8 -10.01 -15.91 22.96
N VAL A 9 -9.70 -14.75 22.39
CA VAL A 9 -10.42 -14.17 21.26
C VAL A 9 -9.48 -14.21 20.06
N LEU A 10 -9.72 -15.14 19.12
CA LEU A 10 -8.97 -15.19 17.87
C LEU A 10 -9.49 -14.10 16.93
N ALA A 11 -8.67 -13.08 16.69
CA ALA A 11 -8.99 -11.91 15.88
C ALA A 11 -8.64 -12.17 14.41
N GLY A 12 -9.59 -12.70 13.63
CA GLY A 12 -9.44 -12.86 12.20
C GLY A 12 -9.47 -11.51 11.47
N HIS A 13 -8.78 -11.41 10.32
CA HIS A 13 -8.95 -10.24 9.44
C HIS A 13 -10.37 -10.17 8.87
N GLY A 14 -10.94 -11.32 8.51
CA GLY A 14 -12.21 -11.44 7.81
C GLY A 14 -12.04 -11.55 6.30
N SER A 15 -13.03 -12.16 5.65
CA SER A 15 -13.01 -12.41 4.21
C SER A 15 -14.39 -12.12 3.62
N ARG A 16 -14.42 -11.74 2.35
CA ARG A 16 -15.66 -11.71 1.55
C ARG A 16 -16.01 -13.08 0.96
N ASP A 17 -15.04 -13.98 0.91
CA ASP A 17 -15.23 -15.35 0.41
C ASP A 17 -15.75 -16.24 1.55
N PRO A 18 -16.97 -16.81 1.43
CA PRO A 18 -17.53 -17.71 2.44
C PRO A 18 -16.67 -18.93 2.72
N ALA A 19 -15.90 -19.42 1.74
CA ALA A 19 -15.00 -20.56 1.92
C ALA A 19 -13.89 -20.22 2.94
N GLY A 20 -13.31 -19.01 2.84
CA GLY A 20 -12.29 -18.55 3.78
C GLY A 20 -12.84 -18.37 5.20
N ILE A 21 -14.10 -17.95 5.35
CA ILE A 21 -14.76 -17.89 6.66
C ILE A 21 -14.96 -19.30 7.22
N ALA A 22 -15.45 -20.24 6.40
CA ALA A 22 -15.68 -21.62 6.82
C ALA A 22 -14.38 -22.32 7.27
N GLU A 23 -13.28 -22.12 6.55
CA GLU A 23 -11.97 -22.64 6.96
C GLU A 23 -11.47 -22.03 8.27
N PHE A 24 -11.62 -20.70 8.45
CA PHE A 24 -11.28 -20.05 9.72
C PHE A 24 -12.09 -20.63 10.89
N MET A 25 -13.39 -20.88 10.69
CA MET A 25 -14.24 -21.50 11.69
C MET A 25 -13.81 -22.93 12.02
N ALA A 26 -13.51 -23.74 11.01
CA ALA A 26 -13.00 -25.09 11.20
C ALA A 26 -11.67 -25.11 11.98
N LEU A 27 -10.79 -24.11 11.77
CA LEU A 27 -9.57 -23.96 12.54
C LEU A 27 -9.86 -23.62 14.02
N VAL A 28 -10.82 -22.72 14.28
CA VAL A 28 -11.27 -22.41 15.66
C VAL A 28 -11.78 -23.67 16.36
N ASP A 29 -12.49 -24.55 15.65
CA ASP A 29 -12.96 -25.81 16.22
C ASP A 29 -11.81 -26.78 16.56
N ILE A 30 -10.75 -26.83 15.74
CA ILE A 30 -9.52 -27.57 16.10
C ILE A 30 -8.89 -26.98 17.37
N MET A 31 -8.81 -25.65 17.48
CA MET A 31 -8.29 -25.02 18.69
C MET A 31 -9.10 -25.40 19.94
N ARG A 32 -10.44 -25.42 19.83
CA ARG A 32 -11.34 -25.84 20.93
C ARG A 32 -11.12 -27.29 21.32
N GLN A 33 -10.96 -28.18 20.35
CA GLN A 33 -10.68 -29.60 20.61
C GLN A 33 -9.32 -29.80 21.28
N ARG A 34 -8.30 -29.02 20.90
CA ARG A 34 -6.94 -29.10 21.45
C ARG A 34 -6.79 -28.45 22.83
N ALA A 35 -7.64 -27.48 23.17
CA ALA A 35 -7.63 -26.80 24.45
C ALA A 35 -9.03 -26.79 25.09
N PRO A 36 -9.60 -27.95 25.46
CA PRO A 36 -10.97 -28.06 26.00
C PRO A 36 -11.16 -27.32 27.32
N GLN A 37 -10.08 -27.06 28.05
CA GLN A 37 -10.04 -26.26 29.27
C GLN A 37 -10.09 -24.74 29.02
N ARG A 38 -10.01 -24.29 27.77
CA ARG A 38 -10.01 -22.87 27.40
C ARG A 38 -11.33 -22.49 26.73
N ARG A 39 -11.84 -21.30 27.07
CA ARG A 39 -12.95 -20.69 26.34
C ARG A 39 -12.37 -19.95 25.13
N ILE A 40 -12.75 -20.38 23.94
CA ILE A 40 -12.21 -19.86 22.68
C ILE A 40 -13.34 -19.25 21.85
N TYR A 41 -13.27 -17.94 21.72
CA TYR A 41 -14.10 -17.10 20.89
C TYR A 41 -13.32 -16.67 19.66
N HIS A 42 -14.03 -16.14 18.69
CA HIS A 42 -13.46 -15.60 17.47
C HIS A 42 -14.21 -14.33 17.09
N GLY A 43 -13.53 -13.41 16.44
CA GLY A 43 -14.15 -12.23 15.86
C GLY A 43 -13.36 -11.73 14.66
N PHE A 44 -13.99 -10.93 13.82
CA PHE A 44 -13.39 -10.40 12.61
C PHE A 44 -13.18 -8.89 12.68
N LEU A 45 -12.05 -8.44 12.16
CA LEU A 45 -11.71 -7.04 12.02
C LEU A 45 -12.55 -6.38 10.91
N GLU A 46 -12.73 -7.08 9.79
CA GLU A 46 -13.40 -6.60 8.57
C GLU A 46 -14.41 -7.61 8.05
N PHE A 47 -15.38 -7.14 7.27
CA PHE A 47 -16.33 -7.91 6.46
C PHE A 47 -17.30 -8.82 7.22
N ALA A 48 -16.82 -9.78 7.99
CA ALA A 48 -17.59 -10.84 8.62
C ALA A 48 -18.00 -10.51 10.06
N THR A 49 -18.95 -11.28 10.59
CA THR A 49 -19.38 -11.26 11.99
C THR A 49 -19.23 -12.65 12.61
N PRO A 50 -19.10 -12.76 13.95
CA PRO A 50 -19.08 -11.67 14.93
C PRO A 50 -17.85 -10.75 14.78
N THR A 51 -18.01 -9.46 15.08
CA THR A 51 -16.87 -8.53 15.15
C THR A 51 -16.06 -8.79 16.42
N ILE A 52 -14.81 -8.30 16.48
CA ILE A 52 -13.91 -8.54 17.63
C ILE A 52 -14.52 -8.07 18.96
N ASP A 53 -15.16 -6.90 18.99
CA ASP A 53 -15.90 -6.38 20.14
C ASP A 53 -17.07 -7.28 20.54
N GLN A 54 -17.84 -7.80 19.58
CA GLN A 54 -18.95 -8.71 19.86
C GLN A 54 -18.45 -10.00 20.49
N ALA A 55 -17.32 -10.52 20.00
CA ALA A 55 -16.68 -11.71 20.55
C ALA A 55 -16.16 -11.49 21.98
N VAL A 56 -15.58 -10.31 22.26
CA VAL A 56 -15.11 -9.92 23.59
C VAL A 56 -16.28 -9.72 24.54
N ALA A 57 -17.33 -9.01 24.12
CA ALA A 57 -18.54 -8.80 24.91
C ALA A 57 -19.19 -10.14 25.28
N GLN A 58 -19.25 -11.09 24.34
CA GLN A 58 -19.72 -12.44 24.63
C GLN A 58 -18.83 -13.16 25.64
N ALA A 59 -17.50 -13.08 25.49
CA ALA A 59 -16.57 -13.68 26.45
C ALA A 59 -16.76 -13.15 27.87
N ILE A 60 -16.97 -11.84 28.02
CA ILE A 60 -17.23 -11.18 29.30
C ILE A 60 -18.60 -11.59 29.86
N ALA A 61 -19.64 -11.65 29.01
CA ALA A 61 -20.96 -12.12 29.41
C ALA A 61 -20.94 -13.56 29.95
N ASP A 62 -20.07 -14.40 29.40
CA ASP A 62 -19.84 -15.77 29.86
C ASP A 62 -18.94 -15.84 31.12
N GLY A 63 -18.49 -14.69 31.65
CA GLY A 63 -17.76 -14.57 32.91
C GLY A 63 -16.23 -14.46 32.77
N ALA A 64 -15.71 -14.13 31.60
CA ALA A 64 -14.26 -13.90 31.44
C ALA A 64 -13.81 -12.63 32.19
N ASN A 65 -12.83 -12.77 33.07
CA ASN A 65 -12.15 -11.64 33.73
C ASN A 65 -10.78 -11.33 33.09
N THR A 66 -10.26 -12.26 32.28
CA THR A 66 -8.98 -12.16 31.58
C THR A 66 -9.18 -12.61 30.13
N VAL A 67 -8.90 -11.73 29.18
CA VAL A 67 -9.05 -11.97 27.74
C VAL A 67 -7.72 -11.75 27.04
N VAL A 68 -7.28 -12.72 26.25
CA VAL A 68 -6.17 -12.54 25.33
C VAL A 68 -6.68 -12.45 23.89
N MET A 69 -6.45 -11.29 23.27
CA MET A 69 -6.67 -11.10 21.85
C MET A 69 -5.47 -11.71 21.10
N THR A 70 -5.73 -12.73 20.30
CA THR A 70 -4.70 -13.40 19.51
C THR A 70 -4.87 -13.03 18.04
N PRO A 71 -3.91 -12.31 17.41
CA PRO A 71 -4.00 -11.90 16.02
C PRO A 71 -4.03 -13.10 15.07
N GLY A 72 -5.13 -13.26 14.32
CA GLY A 72 -5.31 -14.29 13.28
C GLY A 72 -4.58 -13.96 11.97
N VAL A 73 -3.29 -13.59 12.06
CA VAL A 73 -2.47 -13.17 10.92
C VAL A 73 -1.11 -13.88 10.92
N LEU A 74 -0.62 -14.23 9.72
CA LEU A 74 0.68 -14.89 9.57
C LEU A 74 1.85 -13.99 9.95
N LEU A 75 1.78 -12.71 9.61
CA LEU A 75 2.90 -11.77 9.70
C LEU A 75 2.44 -10.44 10.29
N ALA A 76 3.27 -9.86 11.15
CA ALA A 76 2.99 -8.56 11.75
C ALA A 76 3.21 -7.38 10.77
N ALA A 77 2.13 -6.94 10.12
CA ALA A 77 2.04 -5.70 9.35
C ALA A 77 1.01 -4.74 9.98
N THR A 78 0.38 -3.86 9.19
CA THR A 78 -0.57 -2.83 9.66
C THR A 78 -1.64 -3.37 10.62
N HIS A 79 -2.25 -4.53 10.34
CA HIS A 79 -3.32 -5.06 11.20
C HIS A 79 -2.85 -5.40 12.61
N ALA A 80 -1.72 -6.10 12.76
CA ALA A 80 -1.19 -6.45 14.07
C ALA A 80 -0.43 -5.29 14.74
N LYS A 81 0.11 -4.34 13.96
CA LYS A 81 0.90 -3.22 14.48
C LYS A 81 0.07 -1.97 14.78
N ASN A 82 -1.11 -1.82 14.19
CA ASN A 82 -1.98 -0.65 14.33
C ASN A 82 -3.43 -1.03 14.65
N ASP A 83 -4.12 -1.74 13.75
CA ASP A 83 -5.58 -1.92 13.85
C ASP A 83 -6.04 -2.63 15.12
N MET A 84 -5.51 -3.84 15.37
CA MET A 84 -5.90 -4.65 16.52
C MET A 84 -5.42 -4.03 17.85
N PRO A 85 -4.22 -3.44 17.95
CA PRO A 85 -3.85 -2.65 19.14
C PRO A 85 -4.81 -1.48 19.43
N SER A 86 -5.25 -0.74 18.41
CA SER A 86 -6.23 0.34 18.58
C SER A 86 -7.58 -0.19 19.06
N GLU A 87 -8.04 -1.33 18.53
CA GLU A 87 -9.27 -1.99 18.96
C GLU A 87 -9.17 -2.49 20.41
N LEU A 88 -8.04 -3.10 20.78
CA LEU A 88 -7.79 -3.56 22.15
C LEU A 88 -7.82 -2.40 23.15
N LEU A 89 -7.26 -1.25 22.79
CA LEU A 89 -7.28 -0.05 23.63
C LEU A 89 -8.72 0.46 23.85
N ALA A 90 -9.57 0.43 22.83
CA ALA A 90 -10.98 0.79 22.96
C ALA A 90 -11.70 -0.18 23.93
N LEU A 91 -11.48 -1.49 23.76
CA LEU A 91 -12.05 -2.52 24.64
C LEU A 91 -11.59 -2.38 26.09
N GLN A 92 -10.34 -2.01 26.33
CA GLN A 92 -9.81 -1.71 27.66
C GLN A 92 -10.52 -0.52 28.33
N GLN A 93 -10.92 0.49 27.55
CA GLN A 93 -11.66 1.65 28.05
C GLN A 93 -13.12 1.29 28.34
N GLU A 94 -13.74 0.48 27.49
CA GLU A 94 -15.13 0.04 27.62
C GLU A 94 -15.33 -0.99 28.75
N HIS A 95 -14.32 -1.81 29.02
CA HIS A 95 -14.38 -2.90 30.02
C HIS A 95 -13.21 -2.82 31.03
N PRO A 96 -13.18 -1.80 31.92
CA PRO A 96 -12.04 -1.54 32.80
C PRO A 96 -11.78 -2.64 33.85
N ASP A 97 -12.80 -3.44 34.18
CA ASP A 97 -12.70 -4.54 35.14
C ASP A 97 -12.15 -5.85 34.52
N THR A 98 -11.91 -5.87 33.21
CA THR A 98 -11.38 -7.03 32.48
C THR A 98 -9.89 -6.84 32.16
N ALA A 99 -9.06 -7.82 32.50
CA ALA A 99 -7.65 -7.83 32.14
C ALA A 99 -7.47 -8.22 30.66
N PHE A 100 -6.87 -7.34 29.87
CA PHE A 100 -6.64 -7.56 28.45
C PHE A 100 -5.17 -7.81 28.13
N HIS A 101 -4.91 -8.88 27.37
CA HIS A 101 -3.60 -9.25 26.85
C HIS A 101 -3.61 -9.30 25.33
N PHE A 102 -2.45 -9.10 24.72
CA PHE A 102 -2.26 -9.17 23.27
C PHE A 102 -1.23 -10.24 22.92
N GLY A 103 -1.62 -11.22 22.12
CA GLY A 103 -0.70 -12.21 21.54
C GLY A 103 0.11 -11.62 20.40
N ALA A 104 1.30 -12.17 20.14
CA ALA A 104 2.04 -11.84 18.93
C ALA A 104 1.35 -12.43 17.68
N ALA A 105 1.72 -11.92 16.50
CA ALA A 105 1.37 -12.59 15.24
C ALA A 105 2.01 -14.00 15.21
N MET A 106 1.60 -14.82 14.23
CA MET A 106 2.20 -16.16 14.12
C MET A 106 3.72 -16.06 13.84
N ASP A 107 4.11 -15.10 12.99
CA ASP A 107 5.46 -14.87 12.47
C ASP A 107 6.11 -16.18 11.99
N LEU A 108 7.43 -16.20 11.82
CA LEU A 108 8.12 -17.46 11.53
C LEU A 108 8.10 -18.36 12.76
N HIS A 109 7.55 -19.55 12.56
CA HIS A 109 7.39 -20.54 13.62
C HIS A 109 7.82 -21.93 13.12
N PRO A 110 8.55 -22.74 13.93
CA PRO A 110 8.99 -24.07 13.53
C PRO A 110 7.85 -24.97 13.02
N ARG A 111 6.67 -24.91 13.65
CA ARG A 111 5.48 -25.65 13.22
C ARG A 111 4.93 -25.21 11.85
N LEU A 112 5.09 -23.94 11.48
CA LEU A 112 4.68 -23.44 10.17
C LEU A 112 5.70 -23.81 9.08
N LEU A 113 7.00 -23.81 9.41
CA LEU A 113 8.04 -24.36 8.54
C LEU A 113 7.79 -25.84 8.24
N GLU A 114 7.44 -26.61 9.27
CA GLU A 114 7.09 -28.02 9.12
C GLU A 114 5.84 -28.21 8.25
N LEU A 115 4.81 -27.39 8.43
CA LEU A 115 3.63 -27.42 7.56
C LEU A 115 3.98 -27.06 6.10
N CYS A 116 4.83 -26.07 5.87
CA CYS A 116 5.31 -25.73 4.53
C CYS A 116 6.02 -26.92 3.87
N ARG A 117 6.89 -27.61 4.63
CA ARG A 117 7.57 -28.83 4.18
C ARG A 117 6.56 -29.91 3.76
N LEU A 118 5.50 -30.12 4.54
CA LEU A 118 4.44 -31.07 4.21
C LEU A 118 3.70 -30.69 2.93
N ARG A 119 3.35 -29.41 2.74
CA ARG A 119 2.68 -28.92 1.51
C ARG A 119 3.53 -29.08 0.27
N ILE A 120 4.82 -28.83 0.37
CA ILE A 120 5.78 -29.06 -0.73
C ILE A 120 5.82 -30.55 -1.09
N ILE A 121 5.96 -31.43 -0.09
CA ILE A 121 5.98 -32.88 -0.32
C ILE A 121 4.67 -33.38 -0.95
N GLU A 122 3.52 -32.84 -0.52
CA GLU A 122 2.22 -33.15 -1.10
C GLU A 122 2.11 -32.72 -2.58
N ALA A 123 2.78 -31.64 -2.98
CA ALA A 123 2.91 -31.24 -4.37
C ALA A 123 3.79 -32.21 -5.17
N GLU A 124 4.97 -32.53 -4.64
CA GLU A 124 5.93 -33.44 -5.27
C GLU A 124 5.33 -34.85 -5.45
N ALA A 125 4.57 -35.34 -4.47
CA ALA A 125 3.94 -36.66 -4.50
C ALA A 125 2.88 -36.84 -5.60
N ARG A 126 2.34 -35.74 -6.13
CA ARG A 126 1.39 -35.76 -7.26
C ARG A 126 2.09 -35.83 -8.62
N SER A 127 3.40 -35.60 -8.67
CA SER A 127 4.17 -35.67 -9.91
C SER A 127 4.53 -37.12 -10.25
N PRO A 128 4.36 -37.54 -11.52
CA PRO A 128 4.89 -38.81 -12.00
C PRO A 128 6.39 -38.76 -12.30
N ARG A 129 7.00 -37.56 -12.30
CA ARG A 129 8.42 -37.35 -12.59
C ARG A 129 9.24 -37.41 -11.31
N THR A 130 10.39 -38.06 -11.37
CA THR A 130 11.41 -37.98 -10.32
C THR A 130 12.44 -36.93 -10.71
N VAL A 131 12.39 -35.76 -10.09
CA VAL A 131 13.35 -34.65 -10.26
C VAL A 131 13.99 -34.39 -8.92
N ALA A 132 15.32 -34.26 -8.88
CA ALA A 132 16.02 -33.93 -7.66
C ALA A 132 15.69 -32.49 -7.25
N ARG A 133 15.63 -32.21 -5.93
CA ARG A 133 15.39 -30.84 -5.46
C ARG A 133 16.50 -29.87 -5.87
N GLY A 134 17.73 -30.35 -6.02
CA GLY A 134 18.85 -29.57 -6.59
C GLY A 134 18.59 -29.09 -8.01
N ASP A 135 17.73 -29.79 -8.77
CA ASP A 135 17.30 -29.42 -10.13
C ASP A 135 15.91 -28.76 -10.12
N SER A 136 15.45 -28.32 -8.95
CA SER A 136 14.17 -27.66 -8.75
C SER A 136 14.33 -26.26 -8.12
N CYS A 137 13.49 -25.32 -8.53
CA CYS A 137 13.36 -24.00 -7.91
C CYS A 137 12.12 -23.92 -7.02
N LEU A 138 12.28 -23.47 -5.77
CA LEU A 138 11.17 -23.20 -4.86
C LEU A 138 10.70 -21.75 -5.01
N VAL A 139 9.44 -21.54 -5.39
CA VAL A 139 8.82 -20.21 -5.43
C VAL A 139 7.85 -20.09 -4.26
N VAL A 140 8.14 -19.20 -3.30
CA VAL A 140 7.22 -18.92 -2.19
C VAL A 140 6.45 -17.64 -2.48
N VAL A 141 5.12 -17.73 -2.37
CA VAL A 141 4.22 -16.62 -2.66
C VAL A 141 3.63 -16.08 -1.36
N GLY A 142 4.00 -14.86 -1.00
CA GLY A 142 3.39 -14.13 0.11
C GLY A 142 2.22 -13.23 -0.32
N ARG A 143 1.42 -12.74 0.64
CA ARG A 143 0.41 -11.69 0.35
C ARG A 143 1.06 -10.42 -0.20
N GLY A 144 2.15 -10.00 0.45
CA GLY A 144 2.85 -8.74 0.22
C GLY A 144 2.18 -7.58 0.96
N THR A 145 2.98 -6.73 1.59
CA THR A 145 2.50 -5.57 2.36
C THR A 145 3.38 -4.34 2.10
N THR A 146 2.98 -3.17 2.58
CA THR A 146 3.84 -1.96 2.60
C THR A 146 4.82 -1.95 3.78
N ASP A 147 4.81 -3.00 4.60
CA ASP A 147 5.73 -3.20 5.71
C ASP A 147 6.88 -4.14 5.27
N PRO A 148 8.11 -3.62 5.09
CA PRO A 148 9.23 -4.41 4.61
C PRO A 148 9.64 -5.51 5.60
N ASP A 149 9.40 -5.31 6.89
CA ASP A 149 9.72 -6.27 7.94
C ASP A 149 8.87 -7.54 7.78
N ALA A 150 7.55 -7.38 7.58
CA ALA A 150 6.67 -8.50 7.23
C ALA A 150 7.07 -9.17 5.90
N ASN A 151 7.45 -8.39 4.88
CA ASN A 151 7.90 -8.95 3.61
C ASN A 151 9.21 -9.75 3.75
N SER A 152 10.12 -9.32 4.64
CA SER A 152 11.41 -9.95 4.89
C SER A 152 11.29 -11.31 5.57
N GLU A 153 10.25 -11.50 6.39
CA GLU A 153 9.96 -12.80 7.01
C GLU A 153 9.62 -13.86 5.95
N ILE A 154 8.96 -13.50 4.84
CA ILE A 154 8.77 -14.43 3.71
C ILE A 154 10.11 -14.79 3.07
N ALA A 155 11.01 -13.82 2.88
CA ALA A 155 12.34 -14.10 2.33
C ALA A 155 13.15 -15.03 3.24
N LYS A 156 13.09 -14.80 4.55
CA LYS A 156 13.73 -15.65 5.55
C LYS A 156 13.10 -17.06 5.58
N LEU A 157 11.78 -17.20 5.57
CA LEU A 157 11.08 -18.49 5.44
C LEU A 157 11.58 -19.26 4.21
N THR A 158 11.60 -18.57 3.08
CA THR A 158 11.95 -19.13 1.77
C THR A 158 13.37 -19.65 1.78
N ARG A 159 14.30 -18.88 2.37
CA ARG A 159 15.69 -19.29 2.53
C ARG A 159 15.84 -20.52 3.42
N MET A 160 15.11 -20.57 4.54
CA MET A 160 15.12 -21.73 5.44
C MET A 160 14.59 -22.99 4.75
N LEU A 161 13.55 -22.88 3.93
CA LEU A 161 13.00 -24.00 3.16
C LEU A 161 13.94 -24.43 2.03
N GLU A 162 14.55 -23.48 1.32
CA GLU A 162 15.51 -23.75 0.24
C GLU A 162 16.68 -24.60 0.75
N GLU A 163 17.42 -24.07 1.73
CA GLU A 163 18.61 -24.72 2.28
C GLU A 163 18.23 -25.98 3.06
N GLY A 164 17.14 -25.93 3.84
CA GLY A 164 16.71 -27.04 4.68
C GLY A 164 16.14 -28.23 3.90
N MET A 165 15.59 -28.01 2.70
CA MET A 165 15.01 -29.07 1.87
C MET A 165 15.89 -29.46 0.68
N GLY A 166 16.93 -28.69 0.37
CA GLY A 166 17.91 -28.97 -0.68
C GLY A 166 17.47 -28.50 -2.08
N PHE A 167 16.71 -27.40 -2.17
CA PHE A 167 16.37 -26.80 -3.46
C PHE A 167 17.59 -26.14 -4.11
N GLY A 168 17.69 -26.20 -5.44
CA GLY A 168 18.82 -25.61 -6.17
C GLY A 168 18.79 -24.08 -6.19
N ALA A 169 17.59 -23.50 -6.13
CA ALA A 169 17.38 -22.08 -5.89
C ALA A 169 16.00 -21.83 -5.29
N SER A 170 15.79 -20.62 -4.79
CA SER A 170 14.46 -20.14 -4.45
C SER A 170 14.17 -18.74 -4.97
N PHE A 171 12.89 -18.41 -5.06
CA PHE A 171 12.42 -17.09 -5.46
C PHE A 171 11.22 -16.68 -4.62
N VAL A 172 11.13 -15.39 -4.28
CA VAL A 172 10.00 -14.83 -3.54
C VAL A 172 9.21 -13.93 -4.46
N CYS A 173 7.89 -14.09 -4.45
CA CYS A 173 6.99 -13.15 -5.10
C CYS A 173 5.73 -12.92 -4.24
N TYR A 174 4.93 -11.96 -4.65
CA TYR A 174 3.80 -11.50 -3.87
C TYR A 174 2.53 -11.36 -4.70
N SER A 175 1.38 -11.57 -4.04
CA SER A 175 0.07 -11.51 -4.68
C SER A 175 -0.43 -10.10 -5.01
N GLY A 176 0.21 -9.04 -4.48
CA GLY A 176 -0.27 -7.67 -4.63
C GLY A 176 0.73 -6.58 -4.21
N THR A 177 0.66 -6.11 -2.97
CA THR A 177 1.25 -4.83 -2.53
C THR A 177 2.77 -4.74 -2.69
N ALA A 178 3.48 -5.85 -2.47
CA ALA A 178 4.92 -5.94 -2.63
C ALA A 178 5.27 -6.51 -4.01
N ARG A 179 6.52 -6.33 -4.43
CA ARG A 179 7.04 -6.81 -5.72
C ARG A 179 8.21 -7.78 -5.50
N PRO A 180 8.47 -8.70 -6.45
CA PRO A 180 7.76 -8.89 -7.73
C PRO A 180 6.38 -9.52 -7.57
N LEU A 181 5.47 -9.25 -8.53
CA LEU A 181 4.15 -9.90 -8.55
C LEU A 181 4.28 -11.37 -8.97
N VAL A 182 3.28 -12.20 -8.66
CA VAL A 182 3.29 -13.66 -8.92
C VAL A 182 3.70 -14.00 -10.35
N ALA A 183 3.06 -13.39 -11.35
CA ALA A 183 3.37 -13.66 -12.76
C ALA A 183 4.81 -13.27 -13.14
N ASP A 184 5.29 -12.12 -12.64
CA ASP A 184 6.66 -11.65 -12.90
C ASP A 184 7.69 -12.54 -12.20
N GLY A 185 7.41 -12.97 -10.97
CA GLY A 185 8.28 -13.84 -10.20
C GLY A 185 8.35 -15.26 -10.78
N LEU A 186 7.22 -15.81 -11.21
CA LEU A 186 7.16 -17.09 -11.91
C LEU A 186 7.91 -17.05 -13.24
N LYS A 187 7.77 -15.95 -14.01
CA LYS A 187 8.55 -15.71 -15.22
C LYS A 187 10.05 -15.60 -14.93
N ALA A 188 10.44 -14.91 -13.87
CA ALA A 188 11.85 -14.81 -13.50
C ALA A 188 12.41 -16.19 -13.11
N ALA A 189 11.66 -16.96 -12.31
CA ALA A 189 12.04 -18.30 -11.88
C ALA A 189 12.21 -19.28 -13.07
N SER A 190 11.37 -19.17 -14.11
CA SER A 190 11.49 -20.03 -15.30
C SER A 190 12.74 -19.77 -16.15
N LEU A 191 13.37 -18.60 -15.98
CA LEU A 191 14.62 -18.26 -16.68
C LEU A 191 15.88 -18.81 -15.98
N LEU A 192 15.73 -19.40 -14.78
CA LEU A 192 16.86 -19.92 -14.01
C LEU A 192 17.36 -21.29 -14.51
N GLY A 193 16.63 -21.95 -15.42
CA GLY A 193 17.08 -23.18 -16.07
C GLY A 193 16.86 -24.47 -15.25
N PHE A 194 16.00 -24.44 -14.23
CA PHE A 194 15.62 -25.64 -13.47
C PHE A 194 14.58 -26.49 -14.19
N GLU A 195 14.64 -27.81 -13.98
CA GLU A 195 13.70 -28.75 -14.60
C GLU A 195 12.29 -28.67 -13.99
N ARG A 196 12.20 -28.25 -12.72
CA ARG A 196 10.96 -28.15 -11.96
C ARG A 196 10.88 -26.84 -11.18
N ILE A 197 9.67 -26.29 -11.09
CA ILE A 197 9.32 -25.19 -10.18
C ILE A 197 8.23 -25.70 -9.23
N VAL A 198 8.46 -25.56 -7.92
CA VAL A 198 7.44 -25.82 -6.90
C VAL A 198 6.97 -24.50 -6.33
N VAL A 199 5.68 -24.20 -6.45
CA VAL A 199 5.06 -22.95 -6.02
C VAL A 199 4.31 -23.18 -4.72
N LEU A 200 4.75 -22.53 -3.63
CA LEU A 200 4.15 -22.60 -2.30
C LEU A 200 3.41 -21.30 -1.96
N PRO A 201 2.07 -21.29 -1.92
CA PRO A 201 1.32 -20.16 -1.38
C PRO A 201 1.42 -20.14 0.16
N TYR A 202 2.06 -19.11 0.71
CA TYR A 202 2.12 -18.91 2.17
C TYR A 202 0.90 -18.11 2.66
N PHE A 203 -0.25 -18.79 2.69
CA PHE A 203 -1.56 -18.26 3.05
C PHE A 203 -2.25 -19.18 4.06
N LEU A 204 -3.05 -18.61 4.97
CA LEU A 204 -3.82 -19.39 5.94
C LEU A 204 -5.03 -20.09 5.30
N PHE A 205 -5.80 -19.36 4.51
CA PHE A 205 -7.11 -19.81 4.03
C PHE A 205 -7.30 -19.53 2.54
N ASP A 206 -8.30 -20.18 1.95
CA ASP A 206 -8.74 -19.95 0.58
C ASP A 206 -9.20 -18.50 0.36
N GLY A 207 -9.21 -18.11 -0.91
CA GLY A 207 -9.78 -16.86 -1.36
C GLY A 207 -9.36 -16.50 -2.78
N VAL A 208 -9.84 -15.34 -3.25
CA VAL A 208 -9.57 -14.81 -4.59
C VAL A 208 -8.07 -14.75 -4.90
N LEU A 209 -7.22 -14.45 -3.91
CA LEU A 209 -5.77 -14.34 -4.10
C LEU A 209 -5.12 -15.69 -4.35
N VAL A 210 -5.48 -16.72 -3.57
CA VAL A 210 -4.97 -18.09 -3.74
C VAL A 210 -5.38 -18.64 -5.11
N LYS A 211 -6.65 -18.45 -5.49
CA LYS A 211 -7.18 -18.85 -6.80
C LYS A 211 -6.39 -18.20 -7.95
N ARG A 212 -6.01 -16.92 -7.81
CA ARG A 212 -5.18 -16.20 -8.80
C ARG A 212 -3.75 -16.74 -8.86
N ILE A 213 -3.18 -17.15 -7.73
CA ILE A 213 -1.85 -17.77 -7.70
C ILE A 213 -1.88 -19.04 -8.53
N TYR A 214 -2.83 -19.94 -8.29
CA TYR A 214 -2.96 -21.17 -9.06
C TYR A 214 -3.21 -20.91 -10.56
N GLY A 215 -4.05 -19.95 -10.91
CA GLY A 215 -4.19 -19.55 -12.32
C GLY A 215 -2.88 -19.07 -12.95
N SER A 216 -2.03 -18.35 -12.20
CA SER A 216 -0.71 -17.93 -12.69
C SER A 216 0.27 -19.10 -12.85
N VAL A 217 0.12 -20.15 -12.02
CA VAL A 217 0.87 -21.40 -12.15
C VAL A 217 0.45 -22.14 -13.42
N ASP A 218 -0.85 -22.28 -13.65
CA ASP A 218 -1.41 -22.92 -14.86
C ASP A 218 -0.95 -22.18 -16.13
N ASP A 219 -0.99 -20.84 -16.11
CA ASP A 219 -0.50 -20.01 -17.21
C ASP A 219 1.01 -20.18 -17.48
N LEU A 220 1.82 -20.37 -16.44
CA LEU A 220 3.25 -20.64 -16.63
C LEU A 220 3.46 -22.03 -17.23
N ALA A 221 2.79 -23.06 -16.68
CA ALA A 221 2.90 -24.43 -17.17
C ALA A 221 2.51 -24.53 -18.66
N ALA A 222 1.46 -23.82 -19.07
CA ALA A 222 1.04 -23.77 -20.48
C ALA A 222 2.07 -23.09 -21.40
N ARG A 223 2.81 -22.08 -20.90
CA ARG A 223 3.81 -21.33 -21.68
C ARG A 223 5.18 -21.99 -21.71
N CYS A 224 5.51 -22.79 -20.70
CA CYS A 224 6.82 -23.42 -20.53
C CYS A 224 6.65 -24.94 -20.34
N PRO A 225 6.22 -25.68 -21.39
CA PRO A 225 5.90 -27.11 -21.27
C PRO A 225 7.11 -28.00 -20.90
N ASP A 226 8.33 -27.50 -21.12
CA ASP A 226 9.56 -28.23 -20.78
C ASP A 226 9.87 -28.19 -19.27
N ILE A 227 9.29 -27.24 -18.53
CA ILE A 227 9.47 -27.08 -17.09
C ILE A 227 8.24 -27.69 -16.38
N GLU A 228 8.48 -28.59 -15.43
CA GLU A 228 7.39 -29.07 -14.58
C GLU A 228 7.04 -28.01 -13.53
N VAL A 229 5.79 -27.54 -13.52
CA VAL A 229 5.34 -26.55 -12.52
C VAL A 229 4.31 -27.19 -11.59
N LEU A 230 4.64 -27.25 -10.30
CA LEU A 230 3.80 -27.86 -9.27
C LEU A 230 3.25 -26.78 -8.33
N ALA A 231 1.92 -26.73 -8.16
CA ALA A 231 1.29 -25.90 -7.13
C ALA A 231 1.11 -26.69 -5.83
N ALA A 232 1.83 -26.31 -4.77
CA ALA A 232 1.57 -26.81 -3.44
C ALA A 232 0.29 -26.21 -2.85
N PRO A 233 -0.43 -26.94 -1.97
CA PRO A 233 -1.56 -26.34 -1.25
C PRO A 233 -1.08 -25.24 -0.31
N TYR A 234 -1.97 -24.30 0.01
CA TYR A 234 -1.75 -23.32 1.08
C TYR A 234 -1.75 -24.01 2.46
N LEU A 235 -1.47 -23.27 3.54
CA LEU A 235 -1.34 -23.85 4.88
C LEU A 235 -2.66 -24.51 5.32
N GLY A 236 -3.76 -23.79 5.20
CA GLY A 236 -5.11 -24.31 5.40
C GLY A 236 -5.43 -24.62 6.85
N VAL A 237 -6.56 -25.31 7.03
CA VAL A 237 -7.01 -25.82 8.32
C VAL A 237 -6.11 -26.98 8.75
N HIS A 238 -5.19 -26.71 9.67
CA HIS A 238 -4.18 -27.69 10.09
C HIS A 238 -3.83 -27.56 11.58
N GLU A 239 -3.51 -28.69 12.22
CA GLU A 239 -3.23 -28.76 13.66
C GLU A 239 -2.05 -27.86 14.07
N HIS A 240 -0.98 -27.83 13.27
CA HIS A 240 0.15 -26.93 13.49
C HIS A 240 -0.24 -25.45 13.51
N VAL A 241 -1.22 -25.03 12.71
CA VAL A 241 -1.71 -23.63 12.73
C VAL A 241 -2.43 -23.36 14.03
N ALA A 242 -3.31 -24.28 14.46
CA ALA A 242 -4.04 -24.17 15.72
C ALA A 242 -3.09 -24.13 16.94
N GLU A 243 -2.06 -24.99 16.96
CA GLU A 243 -1.05 -25.04 18.01
C GLU A 243 -0.30 -23.70 18.13
N VAL A 244 0.07 -23.08 17.00
CA VAL A 244 0.74 -21.77 17.03
C VAL A 244 -0.16 -20.70 17.63
N PHE A 245 -1.45 -20.65 17.27
CA PHE A 245 -2.36 -19.68 17.89
C PHE A 245 -2.52 -19.89 19.39
N LEU A 246 -2.62 -21.13 19.86
CA LEU A 246 -2.68 -21.44 21.28
C LEU A 246 -1.40 -21.02 22.01
N GLU A 247 -0.23 -21.24 21.39
CA GLU A 247 1.06 -20.80 21.92
C GLU A 247 1.15 -19.28 22.00
N ARG A 248 0.77 -18.55 20.94
CA ARG A 248 0.74 -17.08 20.93
C ARG A 248 -0.22 -16.50 21.97
N ALA A 249 -1.36 -17.14 22.19
CA ALA A 249 -2.30 -16.76 23.23
C ALA A 249 -1.67 -16.91 24.63
N GLN A 250 -1.01 -18.04 24.88
CA GLN A 250 -0.34 -18.28 26.16
C GLN A 250 0.81 -17.28 26.39
N GLU A 251 1.63 -17.03 25.38
CA GLU A 251 2.71 -16.04 25.46
C GLU A 251 2.20 -14.63 25.75
N GLY A 252 1.06 -14.24 25.17
CA GLY A 252 0.41 -12.95 25.43
C GLY A 252 0.03 -12.77 26.90
N VAL A 253 -0.55 -13.79 27.52
CA VAL A 253 -0.93 -13.76 28.94
C VAL A 253 0.28 -13.76 29.86
N GLU A 254 1.31 -14.54 29.52
CA GLU A 254 2.56 -14.62 30.29
C GLU A 254 3.46 -13.37 30.13
N GLY A 255 3.05 -12.38 29.32
CA GLY A 255 3.84 -11.18 29.05
C GLY A 255 5.12 -11.46 28.25
N ARG A 256 5.17 -12.60 27.56
CA ARG A 256 6.30 -13.05 26.73
C ARG A 256 6.09 -12.83 25.24
N ALA A 257 4.95 -12.26 24.83
CA ALA A 257 4.66 -11.93 23.44
C ALA A 257 5.74 -10.98 22.88
N SER A 258 6.69 -11.57 22.16
CA SER A 258 7.84 -10.86 21.61
C SER A 258 7.44 -10.25 20.28
N MET A 259 6.87 -9.05 20.35
CA MET A 259 6.60 -8.24 19.16
C MET A 259 7.93 -7.89 18.49
N ASN A 260 7.97 -7.84 17.16
CA ASN A 260 9.17 -7.52 16.36
C ASN A 260 9.62 -6.04 16.43
N CYS A 261 9.55 -5.45 17.62
CA CYS A 261 9.78 -4.03 17.87
C CYS A 261 11.19 -3.57 17.52
N SER A 262 12.17 -4.47 17.52
CA SER A 262 13.55 -4.18 17.14
C SER A 262 13.70 -3.70 15.70
N LEU A 263 12.77 -4.05 14.80
CA LEU A 263 12.73 -3.59 13.41
C LEU A 263 11.40 -2.94 13.02
N CYS A 264 10.57 -2.61 14.01
CA CYS A 264 9.28 -1.99 13.76
C CYS A 264 9.48 -0.53 13.33
N LYS A 265 9.15 -0.22 12.07
CA LYS A 265 9.25 1.11 11.46
C LYS A 265 8.50 2.23 12.18
N TYR A 266 7.58 1.88 13.08
CA TYR A 266 6.85 2.84 13.92
C TYR A 266 7.57 3.18 15.24
N ARG A 267 8.53 2.35 15.67
CA ARG A 267 9.23 2.49 16.96
C ARG A 267 10.70 2.85 16.83
N VAL A 268 11.36 2.37 15.78
CA VAL A 268 12.77 2.63 15.52
C VAL A 268 12.95 3.15 14.11
N GLN A 269 14.01 3.91 13.90
CA GLN A 269 14.35 4.42 12.58
C GLN A 269 14.76 3.27 11.66
N ILE A 270 13.94 3.01 10.64
CA ILE A 270 14.20 2.02 9.59
C ILE A 270 14.39 2.77 8.27
N ILE A 271 15.39 2.32 7.50
CA ILE A 271 15.81 2.93 6.23
C ILE A 271 14.59 3.10 5.30
N GLY A 272 14.33 4.34 4.88
CA GLY A 272 13.26 4.70 3.96
C GLY A 272 11.88 4.89 4.60
N PHE A 273 11.75 4.69 5.92
CA PHE A 273 10.53 4.84 6.71
C PHE A 273 10.71 5.77 7.92
N GLU A 274 11.72 6.65 7.89
CA GLU A 274 12.10 7.56 8.97
C GLU A 274 10.92 8.43 9.45
N GLN A 275 10.07 8.87 8.53
CA GLN A 275 8.90 9.70 8.81
C GLN A 275 7.75 8.96 9.53
N GLN A 276 7.82 7.62 9.65
CA GLN A 276 6.81 6.81 10.32
C GLN A 276 7.13 6.57 11.81
N VAL A 277 8.32 6.95 12.26
CA VAL A 277 8.71 6.78 13.67
C VAL A 277 7.86 7.68 14.56
N GLY A 278 7.19 7.09 15.54
CA GLY A 278 6.35 7.82 16.50
C GLY A 278 4.97 8.23 15.96
N THR A 279 4.57 7.80 14.76
CA THR A 279 3.21 8.06 14.28
C THR A 279 2.17 7.40 15.18
N PRO A 280 1.03 8.06 15.48
CA PRO A 280 -0.04 7.44 16.26
C PRO A 280 -0.60 6.18 15.59
N GLN A 281 -0.92 5.15 16.40
CA GLN A 281 -1.65 3.98 15.92
C GLN A 281 -3.08 4.39 15.55
N GLN A 282 -3.50 4.11 14.32
CA GLN A 282 -4.84 4.41 13.82
C GLN A 282 -5.44 3.18 13.16
N GLY A 283 -6.72 2.90 13.48
CA GLY A 283 -7.49 1.84 12.84
C GLY A 283 -7.96 2.25 11.45
N HIS A 284 -7.54 1.52 10.41
CA HIS A 284 -7.89 1.78 9.01
C HIS A 284 -9.15 1.02 8.57
N HIS A 285 -9.57 0.03 9.36
CA HIS A 285 -10.64 -0.93 9.04
C HIS A 285 -12.07 -0.43 9.33
N GLY A 286 -12.24 0.69 10.03
CA GLY A 286 -13.54 1.15 10.53
C GLY A 286 -14.64 1.28 9.46
N LYS A 287 -14.28 1.58 8.21
CA LYS A 287 -15.22 1.71 7.08
C LYS A 287 -15.86 0.39 6.63
N VAL A 288 -15.22 -0.75 6.89
CA VAL A 288 -15.60 -2.08 6.37
C VAL A 288 -15.94 -3.09 7.46
N ARG A 289 -16.03 -2.64 8.71
CA ARG A 289 -16.38 -3.45 9.89
C ARG A 289 -17.81 -3.98 9.78
N GLY A 290 -17.97 -5.31 9.87
CA GLY A 290 -19.29 -6.00 9.85
C GLY A 290 -20.12 -5.81 8.58
N LEU A 291 -19.47 -5.49 7.45
CA LEU A 291 -20.14 -5.04 6.22
C LEU A 291 -21.03 -6.11 5.59
N LEU A 292 -20.76 -7.41 5.78
CA LEU A 292 -21.58 -8.51 5.25
C LEU A 292 -22.86 -8.80 6.06
N ALA A 293 -22.94 -8.31 7.31
CA ALA A 293 -24.13 -8.46 8.15
C ALA A 293 -25.12 -7.29 8.02
N LYS A 294 -24.71 -6.20 7.37
CA LYS A 294 -25.63 -5.15 6.92
C LYS A 294 -26.28 -5.66 5.64
N ASP A 295 -27.62 -5.68 5.61
CA ASP A 295 -28.42 -6.14 4.47
C ASP A 295 -27.80 -5.74 3.14
N ASN A 296 -27.82 -6.71 2.22
CA ASN A 296 -27.24 -6.72 0.88
C ASN A 296 -27.81 -5.60 0.01
N THR A 297 -27.50 -4.37 0.37
CA THR A 297 -27.52 -3.21 -0.51
C THR A 297 -26.20 -3.31 -1.24
N PRO A 298 -26.16 -3.40 -2.58
CA PRO A 298 -24.89 -3.31 -3.30
C PRO A 298 -24.15 -2.11 -2.72
N ALA A 299 -22.92 -2.32 -2.24
CA ALA A 299 -22.11 -1.23 -1.74
C ALA A 299 -22.08 -0.20 -2.85
N ALA A 300 -22.82 0.91 -2.66
CA ALA A 300 -22.78 2.00 -3.59
C ALA A 300 -21.30 2.35 -3.71
N THR A 301 -20.75 2.29 -4.93
CA THR A 301 -19.46 2.90 -5.24
C THR A 301 -19.51 4.27 -4.57
N PRO A 302 -18.68 4.56 -3.54
CA PRO A 302 -18.82 5.79 -2.80
C PRO A 302 -18.76 6.92 -3.83
N ALA A 303 -19.91 7.56 -4.05
CA ALA A 303 -20.03 8.62 -5.03
C ALA A 303 -19.05 9.69 -4.56
N TRP A 304 -18.09 10.05 -5.40
CA TRP A 304 -17.17 11.11 -5.03
C TRP A 304 -18.00 12.38 -5.07
N PRO A 305 -18.31 13.02 -3.91
CA PRO A 305 -19.04 14.27 -3.96
C PRO A 305 -18.20 15.26 -4.78
N PRO A 306 -18.86 16.12 -5.58
CA PRO A 306 -18.14 17.11 -6.35
C PRO A 306 -17.42 18.05 -5.40
N TYR A 307 -16.31 18.62 -5.84
CA TYR A 307 -15.63 19.66 -5.08
C TYR A 307 -16.58 20.86 -4.91
N VAL A 308 -16.90 21.20 -3.66
CA VAL A 308 -17.73 22.37 -3.33
C VAL A 308 -16.82 23.52 -2.89
N PRO A 309 -16.63 24.56 -3.72
CA PRO A 309 -15.88 25.75 -3.31
C PRO A 309 -16.61 26.52 -2.21
N HIS A 310 -15.85 27.24 -1.39
CA HIS A 310 -16.43 28.22 -0.46
C HIS A 310 -17.15 29.34 -1.25
N PRO A 311 -18.24 29.97 -0.73
CA PRO A 311 -18.96 31.01 -1.46
C PRO A 311 -18.08 32.14 -2.04
N ILE A 312 -17.08 32.59 -1.27
CA ILE A 312 -16.10 33.60 -1.72
C ILE A 312 -15.25 33.08 -2.89
N GLU A 313 -14.84 31.81 -2.85
CA GLU A 313 -14.10 31.18 -3.96
C GLU A 313 -15.02 31.10 -5.19
N ALA A 314 -16.29 30.72 -5.03
CA ALA A 314 -17.25 30.64 -6.12
C ALA A 314 -17.50 32.01 -6.79
N GLU A 315 -17.71 33.06 -5.98
CA GLU A 315 -17.87 34.44 -6.46
C GLU A 315 -16.61 34.92 -7.20
N SER A 316 -15.43 34.66 -6.64
CA SER A 316 -14.15 34.98 -7.28
C SER A 316 -14.02 34.31 -8.65
N MET A 317 -14.41 33.04 -8.78
CA MET A 317 -14.37 32.32 -10.06
C MET A 317 -15.34 32.91 -11.08
N CYS A 318 -16.49 33.45 -10.67
CA CYS A 318 -17.41 34.15 -11.54
C CYS A 318 -16.76 35.42 -12.13
N ILE A 319 -16.20 36.26 -11.26
CA ILE A 319 -15.47 37.48 -11.67
C ILE A 319 -14.32 37.15 -12.61
N ILE A 320 -13.55 36.08 -12.33
CA ILE A 320 -12.40 35.69 -13.17
C ILE A 320 -12.85 35.21 -14.55
N ARG A 321 -13.94 34.46 -14.65
CA ARG A 321 -14.48 33.99 -15.94
C ARG A 321 -14.93 35.15 -16.83
N GLU A 322 -15.51 36.19 -16.24
CA GLU A 322 -15.98 37.37 -16.96
C GLU A 322 -14.88 38.42 -17.20
N GLY A 323 -13.81 38.38 -16.40
CA GLY A 323 -12.78 39.41 -16.39
C GLY A 323 -11.83 39.44 -17.59
N ARG A 324 -11.84 38.40 -18.45
CA ARG A 324 -11.09 38.37 -19.72
C ARG A 324 -11.69 37.37 -20.71
N ASP A 325 -11.26 37.46 -21.96
CA ASP A 325 -11.53 36.42 -22.96
C ASP A 325 -10.61 35.20 -22.74
N TRP A 326 -11.25 34.01 -22.69
CA TRP A 326 -10.62 32.71 -22.49
C TRP A 326 -10.63 31.82 -23.74
N SER A 327 -11.24 32.29 -24.85
CA SER A 327 -11.42 31.52 -26.08
C SER A 327 -10.10 31.07 -26.73
N ALA A 328 -9.00 31.78 -26.45
CA ALA A 328 -7.66 31.42 -26.91
C ALA A 328 -7.05 30.20 -26.17
N PHE A 329 -7.63 29.80 -25.04
CA PHE A 329 -7.14 28.68 -24.24
C PHE A 329 -8.04 27.45 -24.41
N PRO A 330 -7.46 26.25 -24.56
CA PRO A 330 -8.23 25.01 -24.58
C PRO A 330 -9.07 24.83 -23.30
N ALA A 331 -10.28 24.31 -23.44
CA ALA A 331 -11.24 24.18 -22.34
C ALA A 331 -10.70 23.31 -21.19
N GLU A 332 -9.90 22.29 -21.51
CA GLU A 332 -9.26 21.42 -20.52
C GLU A 332 -8.23 22.15 -19.64
N GLN A 333 -7.83 23.37 -19.98
CA GLN A 333 -6.89 24.17 -19.18
C GLN A 333 -7.61 25.18 -18.28
N HIS A 334 -8.89 25.47 -18.52
CA HIS A 334 -9.61 26.58 -17.89
C HIS A 334 -9.62 26.50 -16.35
N THR A 335 -9.84 25.33 -15.76
CA THR A 335 -9.81 25.18 -14.29
C THR A 335 -8.46 25.61 -13.71
N ALA A 336 -7.35 25.18 -14.33
CA ALA A 336 -6.00 25.53 -13.90
C ALA A 336 -5.71 27.03 -14.08
N LEU A 337 -6.13 27.60 -15.22
CA LEU A 337 -5.92 29.01 -15.53
C LEU A 337 -6.72 29.93 -14.60
N HIS A 338 -8.02 29.66 -14.39
CA HIS A 338 -8.86 30.45 -13.50
C HIS A 338 -8.35 30.41 -12.06
N ARG A 339 -7.94 29.24 -11.58
CA ARG A 339 -7.36 29.09 -10.24
C ARG A 339 -6.02 29.79 -10.11
N LEU A 340 -5.21 29.82 -11.16
CA LEU A 340 -3.96 30.56 -11.16
C LEU A 340 -4.21 32.07 -10.99
N VAL A 341 -5.14 32.64 -11.75
CA VAL A 341 -5.57 34.04 -11.59
C VAL A 341 -6.12 34.30 -10.19
N HIS A 342 -6.93 33.39 -9.64
CA HIS A 342 -7.44 33.51 -8.27
C HIS A 342 -6.30 33.54 -7.23
N THR A 343 -5.28 32.71 -7.44
CA THR A 343 -4.14 32.60 -6.52
C THR A 343 -3.23 33.84 -6.60
N THR A 344 -3.08 34.42 -7.79
CA THR A 344 -2.16 35.53 -8.04
C THR A 344 -2.82 36.90 -7.91
N GLY A 345 -4.13 36.98 -8.07
CA GLY A 345 -4.85 38.24 -8.26
C GLY A 345 -4.51 38.94 -9.58
N ASP A 346 -3.90 38.24 -10.55
CA ASP A 346 -3.34 38.83 -11.78
C ASP A 346 -3.83 38.07 -13.02
N PHE A 347 -4.68 38.71 -13.82
CA PHE A 347 -5.21 38.15 -15.07
C PHE A 347 -4.12 37.85 -16.11
N SER A 348 -2.97 38.53 -16.06
CA SER A 348 -1.86 38.31 -17.00
C SER A 348 -0.99 37.09 -16.64
N SER A 349 -1.22 36.47 -15.48
CA SER A 349 -0.41 35.34 -15.00
C SER A 349 -0.48 34.10 -15.91
N VAL A 350 -1.56 33.97 -16.67
CA VAL A 350 -1.82 32.84 -17.56
C VAL A 350 -1.20 32.98 -18.95
N ASP A 351 -0.83 34.20 -19.38
CA ASP A 351 -0.38 34.46 -20.75
C ASP A 351 0.97 33.82 -21.08
N GLU A 352 1.78 33.57 -20.05
CA GLU A 352 3.09 32.92 -20.17
C GLU A 352 3.02 31.40 -19.94
N LEU A 353 1.87 30.86 -19.52
CA LEU A 353 1.72 29.47 -19.13
C LEU A 353 1.70 28.57 -20.36
N VAL A 354 2.45 27.47 -20.30
CA VAL A 354 2.65 26.53 -21.40
C VAL A 354 2.33 25.12 -20.92
N PHE A 355 1.36 24.49 -21.60
CA PHE A 355 1.03 23.08 -21.44
C PHE A 355 1.57 22.32 -22.65
N SER A 356 2.25 21.20 -22.42
CA SER A 356 2.47 20.26 -23.52
C SER A 356 1.12 19.69 -23.99
N PRO A 357 1.02 19.16 -25.23
CA PRO A 357 -0.23 18.60 -25.74
C PRO A 357 -0.86 17.59 -24.76
N GLY A 358 -2.12 17.80 -24.40
CA GLY A 358 -2.89 16.94 -23.49
C GLY A 358 -2.42 16.92 -22.03
N ALA A 359 -1.48 17.79 -21.61
CA ALA A 359 -0.89 17.71 -20.26
C ALA A 359 -1.92 17.78 -19.13
N ALA A 360 -2.97 18.60 -19.27
CA ALA A 360 -4.02 18.73 -18.26
C ALA A 360 -4.82 17.42 -18.09
N ASP A 361 -5.34 16.86 -19.18
CA ASP A 361 -6.07 15.58 -19.16
C ASP A 361 -5.18 14.41 -18.71
N ILE A 362 -3.93 14.35 -19.20
CA ILE A 362 -2.97 13.32 -18.77
C ILE A 362 -2.70 13.45 -17.27
N GLY A 363 -2.50 14.68 -16.77
CA GLY A 363 -2.29 14.97 -15.36
C GLY A 363 -3.46 14.55 -14.46
N MET A 364 -4.67 14.93 -14.87
CA MET A 364 -5.91 14.54 -14.22
C MET A 364 -6.05 13.00 -14.15
N ARG A 365 -5.87 12.30 -15.28
CA ARG A 365 -5.93 10.83 -15.33
C ARG A 365 -4.80 10.17 -14.54
N ALA A 366 -3.63 10.79 -14.51
CA ALA A 366 -2.52 10.33 -13.70
C ALA A 366 -2.89 10.41 -12.22
N LEU A 367 -3.56 11.46 -11.75
CA LEU A 367 -4.04 11.55 -10.35
C LEU A 367 -5.07 10.49 -9.97
N LEU A 368 -5.82 9.96 -10.94
CA LEU A 368 -6.76 8.84 -10.71
C LEU A 368 -6.07 7.47 -10.64
N ARG A 369 -4.81 7.37 -11.09
CA ARG A 369 -4.06 6.10 -11.20
C ARG A 369 -2.84 6.04 -10.28
N CYS A 370 -2.15 7.17 -10.16
CA CYS A 370 -0.94 7.34 -9.38
C CYS A 370 -1.32 7.61 -7.94
N ARG A 371 -0.50 7.09 -7.04
CA ARG A 371 -0.70 7.27 -5.61
C ARG A 371 0.17 8.37 -5.02
N ARG A 372 0.96 9.09 -5.83
CA ARG A 372 2.00 9.96 -5.28
C ARG A 372 2.29 11.24 -6.07
N ILE A 373 2.39 12.35 -5.34
CA ILE A 373 2.91 13.63 -5.80
C ILE A 373 4.25 13.89 -5.10
N VAL A 374 5.31 14.16 -5.88
CA VAL A 374 6.65 14.51 -5.41
C VAL A 374 6.82 16.02 -5.51
N THR A 375 7.34 16.66 -4.47
CA THR A 375 7.64 18.09 -4.49
C THR A 375 9.10 18.41 -4.23
N ASP A 376 9.58 19.53 -4.77
CA ASP A 376 10.96 20.01 -4.57
C ASP A 376 11.21 20.65 -3.19
N VAL A 377 10.17 21.26 -2.63
CA VAL A 377 10.17 21.91 -1.32
C VAL A 377 8.86 21.69 -0.56
N THR A 378 8.92 21.82 0.77
CA THR A 378 7.79 21.62 1.69
C THR A 378 6.66 22.63 1.48
N MET A 379 6.96 23.82 0.95
CA MET A 379 5.96 24.85 0.65
C MET A 379 4.99 24.43 -0.47
N VAL A 380 5.45 23.69 -1.47
CA VAL A 380 4.58 23.15 -2.51
C VAL A 380 3.64 22.10 -1.91
N GLU A 381 4.20 21.16 -1.14
CA GLU A 381 3.45 20.10 -0.46
C GLU A 381 2.37 20.67 0.46
N THR A 382 2.71 21.69 1.25
CA THR A 382 1.77 22.34 2.18
C THR A 382 0.64 23.09 1.45
N GLY A 383 0.91 23.57 0.23
CA GLY A 383 -0.09 24.25 -0.60
C GLY A 383 -1.13 23.33 -1.24
N LEU A 384 -0.96 22.00 -1.16
CA LEU A 384 -1.91 21.04 -1.70
C LEU A 384 -3.11 20.87 -0.76
N LYS A 385 -4.32 20.84 -1.33
CA LYS A 385 -5.58 20.72 -0.56
C LYS A 385 -5.70 19.33 0.06
N ARG A 386 -5.48 19.23 1.38
CA ARG A 386 -5.53 17.97 2.15
C ARG A 386 -6.81 17.16 1.97
N ALA A 387 -7.98 17.82 1.98
CA ALA A 387 -9.26 17.14 1.78
C ALA A 387 -9.36 16.48 0.39
N VAL A 388 -8.81 17.12 -0.63
CA VAL A 388 -8.80 16.61 -2.01
C VAL A 388 -7.80 15.46 -2.15
N LEU A 389 -6.60 15.59 -1.56
CA LEU A 389 -5.61 14.50 -1.51
C LEU A 389 -6.18 13.23 -0.85
N GLN A 390 -6.88 13.40 0.28
CA GLN A 390 -7.53 12.30 1.00
C GLN A 390 -8.63 11.64 0.17
N GLN A 391 -9.44 12.43 -0.54
CA GLN A 391 -10.50 11.91 -1.40
C GLN A 391 -9.95 11.11 -2.61
N LEU A 392 -8.82 11.54 -3.16
CA LEU A 392 -8.14 10.86 -4.26
C LEU A 392 -7.23 9.70 -3.81
N GLU A 393 -7.04 9.52 -2.50
CA GLU A 393 -6.07 8.56 -1.93
C GLU A 393 -4.64 8.77 -2.47
N VAL A 394 -4.27 10.04 -2.70
CA VAL A 394 -2.94 10.44 -3.19
C VAL A 394 -2.07 10.89 -2.03
N GLU A 395 -0.90 10.28 -1.88
CA GLU A 395 0.13 10.64 -0.92
C GLU A 395 1.07 11.72 -1.49
N THR A 396 1.67 12.51 -0.61
CA THR A 396 2.72 13.48 -0.98
C THR A 396 4.08 13.02 -0.47
N TRP A 397 5.15 13.43 -1.15
CA TRP A 397 6.51 13.22 -0.66
C TRP A 397 7.42 14.40 -1.02
N CYS A 398 8.09 14.95 -0.01
CA CYS A 398 9.10 15.99 -0.16
C CYS A 398 10.41 15.51 0.50
N GLY A 399 11.45 15.32 -0.31
CA GLY A 399 12.73 14.80 0.16
C GLY A 399 13.67 15.84 0.78
N VAL A 400 13.35 17.14 0.75
CA VAL A 400 14.32 18.22 1.00
C VAL A 400 14.92 18.24 2.42
N HIS A 401 14.21 17.66 3.39
CA HIS A 401 14.63 17.57 4.80
C HIS A 401 15.08 16.16 5.21
N ASP A 402 15.09 15.20 4.30
CA ASP A 402 15.51 13.83 4.59
C ASP A 402 17.04 13.75 4.76
N PRO A 403 17.56 13.16 5.85
CA PRO A 403 18.99 12.95 6.05
C PRO A 403 19.71 12.30 4.85
N GLU A 404 19.09 11.33 4.18
CA GLU A 404 19.71 10.68 3.02
C GLU A 404 19.78 11.64 1.81
N THR A 405 18.80 12.54 1.65
CA THR A 405 18.88 13.62 0.66
C THR A 405 20.04 14.57 0.96
N TYR A 406 20.31 14.86 2.24
CA TYR A 406 21.44 15.70 2.63
C TYR A 406 22.77 15.04 2.26
N LEU A 407 22.94 13.76 2.60
CA LEU A 407 24.14 12.99 2.27
C LEU A 407 24.36 12.90 0.75
N LEU A 408 23.29 12.64 -0.01
CA LEU A 408 23.34 12.61 -1.48
C LEU A 408 23.70 13.97 -2.06
N ALA A 409 23.16 15.06 -1.50
CA ALA A 409 23.45 16.42 -1.91
C ALA A 409 24.93 16.77 -1.71
N GLU A 410 25.49 16.43 -0.55
CA GLU A 410 26.90 16.65 -0.24
C GLU A 410 27.82 15.80 -1.13
N ALA A 411 27.54 14.50 -1.25
CA ALA A 411 28.37 13.56 -2.01
C ALA A 411 28.44 13.89 -3.51
N HIS A 412 27.37 14.44 -4.09
CA HIS A 412 27.28 14.74 -5.52
C HIS A 412 27.30 16.24 -5.85
N GLY A 413 27.52 17.12 -4.86
CA GLY A 413 27.50 18.57 -5.07
C GLY A 413 26.16 19.11 -5.59
N LEU A 414 25.05 18.49 -5.19
CA LEU A 414 23.70 18.92 -5.58
C LEU A 414 23.10 19.86 -4.54
N THR A 415 22.08 20.62 -4.95
CA THR A 415 21.19 21.25 -3.97
C THR A 415 20.29 20.19 -3.33
N ARG A 416 19.77 20.47 -2.13
CA ARG A 416 18.83 19.57 -1.45
C ARG A 416 17.59 19.26 -2.28
N SER A 417 17.05 20.24 -3.00
CA SER A 417 15.89 20.02 -3.88
C SER A 417 16.25 19.15 -5.09
N ALA A 418 17.41 19.34 -5.72
CA ALA A 418 17.89 18.47 -6.79
C ALA A 418 18.13 17.03 -6.30
N ALA A 419 18.81 16.86 -5.16
CA ALA A 419 19.00 15.56 -4.54
C ALA A 419 17.66 14.90 -4.16
N GLY A 420 16.68 15.67 -3.70
CA GLY A 420 15.33 15.19 -3.41
C GLY A 420 14.64 14.62 -4.65
N ILE A 421 14.75 15.30 -5.80
CA ILE A 421 14.23 14.79 -7.08
C ILE A 421 14.95 13.50 -7.51
N ARG A 422 16.28 13.42 -7.35
CA ARG A 422 17.03 12.19 -7.65
C ARG A 422 16.54 11.00 -6.80
N ARG A 423 16.33 11.22 -5.50
CA ARG A 423 15.80 10.18 -4.61
C ARG A 423 14.38 9.78 -4.95
N ALA A 424 13.54 10.72 -5.39
CA ALA A 424 12.20 10.39 -5.87
C ALA A 424 12.25 9.44 -7.08
N TRP A 425 13.17 9.67 -8.02
CA TRP A 425 13.38 8.78 -9.16
C TRP A 425 13.81 7.37 -8.71
N GLU A 426 14.81 7.28 -7.82
CA GLU A 426 15.32 6.00 -7.29
C GLU A 426 14.24 5.22 -6.51
N LYS A 427 13.44 5.92 -5.71
CA LYS A 427 12.47 5.29 -4.80
C LYS A 427 11.14 4.94 -5.46
N PHE A 428 10.67 5.75 -6.40
CA PHE A 428 9.29 5.66 -6.88
C PHE A 428 9.16 5.39 -8.38
N GLY A 429 10.23 5.51 -9.16
CA GLY A 429 10.17 5.28 -10.60
C GLY A 429 9.17 6.20 -11.32
N ASN A 430 8.39 5.66 -12.25
CA ASN A 430 7.55 6.44 -13.18
C ASN A 430 6.13 6.75 -12.65
N ASP A 431 5.69 6.09 -11.59
CA ASP A 431 4.32 6.19 -11.05
C ASP A 431 4.14 7.41 -10.12
N VAL A 432 4.63 8.58 -10.58
CA VAL A 432 4.64 9.84 -9.82
C VAL A 432 4.28 11.04 -10.69
N ILE A 433 3.68 12.04 -10.06
CA ILE A 433 3.59 13.42 -10.57
C ILE A 433 4.61 14.26 -9.83
N VAL A 434 5.39 15.07 -10.55
CA VAL A 434 6.43 15.92 -9.94
C VAL A 434 6.02 17.38 -10.03
N ALA A 435 5.97 18.07 -8.89
CA ALA A 435 5.62 19.48 -8.78
C ALA A 435 6.78 20.28 -8.20
N ILE A 436 7.38 21.15 -9.01
CA ILE A 436 8.56 21.95 -8.68
C ILE A 436 8.15 23.41 -8.68
N GLY A 437 8.13 24.01 -7.50
CA GLY A 437 7.65 25.38 -7.29
C GLY A 437 8.74 26.39 -6.94
N ASP A 438 9.92 25.95 -6.52
CA ASP A 438 10.93 26.86 -5.97
C ASP A 438 12.28 26.73 -6.70
N ALA A 439 12.82 25.52 -6.82
CA ALA A 439 14.22 25.31 -7.16
C ALA A 439 14.46 25.08 -8.67
N PRO A 440 15.17 26.00 -9.39
CA PRO A 440 15.60 25.75 -10.78
C PRO A 440 16.49 24.50 -10.91
N THR A 441 17.30 24.24 -9.89
CA THR A 441 18.20 23.08 -9.83
C THR A 441 17.44 21.74 -9.77
N ALA A 442 16.23 21.72 -9.18
CA ALA A 442 15.37 20.54 -9.19
C ALA A 442 14.86 20.22 -10.60
N ILE A 443 14.49 21.25 -11.40
CA ILE A 443 14.14 21.05 -12.80
C ILE A 443 15.32 20.53 -13.60
N MET A 444 16.51 21.12 -13.41
CA MET A 444 17.70 20.70 -14.16
C MET A 444 18.08 19.25 -13.88
N GLU A 445 17.99 18.82 -12.62
CA GLU A 445 18.22 17.41 -12.26
C GLU A 445 17.14 16.49 -12.84
N LEU A 446 15.86 16.89 -12.80
CA LEU A 446 14.80 16.15 -13.48
C LEU A 446 15.09 15.98 -14.98
N VAL A 447 15.49 17.07 -15.65
CA VAL A 447 15.84 17.06 -17.09
C VAL A 447 16.97 16.08 -17.37
N ARG A 448 18.00 16.07 -16.52
CA ARG A 448 19.12 15.14 -16.61
C ARG A 448 18.63 13.69 -16.49
N LEU A 449 17.83 13.38 -15.47
CA LEU A 449 17.29 12.04 -15.23
C LEU A 449 16.39 11.54 -16.36
N VAL A 450 15.57 12.41 -16.94
CA VAL A 450 14.72 12.06 -18.09
C VAL A 450 15.56 11.71 -19.32
N ARG A 451 16.62 12.50 -19.59
CA ARG A 451 17.47 12.34 -20.79
C ARG A 451 18.45 11.18 -20.68
N GLU A 452 19.15 11.08 -19.55
CA GLU A 452 20.25 10.13 -19.37
C GLU A 452 19.78 8.78 -18.83
N HIS A 453 18.76 8.77 -17.96
CA HIS A 453 18.32 7.58 -17.23
C HIS A 453 16.93 7.10 -17.65
N GLY A 454 16.33 7.75 -18.65
CA GLY A 454 15.03 7.33 -19.20
C GLY A 454 13.87 7.51 -18.23
N TRP A 455 13.98 8.38 -17.22
CA TRP A 455 12.88 8.61 -16.28
C TRP A 455 11.65 9.21 -17.00
N ARG A 456 10.44 8.71 -16.69
CA ARG A 456 9.17 9.15 -17.29
C ARG A 456 8.10 9.36 -16.20
N PRO A 457 8.17 10.45 -15.41
CA PRO A 457 7.05 10.85 -14.56
C PRO A 457 5.78 11.02 -15.39
N GLN A 458 4.61 10.75 -14.80
CA GLN A 458 3.33 10.89 -15.50
C GLN A 458 3.01 12.34 -15.86
N LEU A 459 3.47 13.29 -15.05
CA LEU A 459 3.38 14.73 -15.30
C LEU A 459 4.47 15.46 -14.53
N VAL A 460 5.00 16.53 -15.15
CA VAL A 460 5.89 17.48 -14.48
C VAL A 460 5.27 18.89 -14.49
N VAL A 461 4.95 19.42 -13.31
CA VAL A 461 4.57 20.83 -13.13
C VAL A 461 5.81 21.58 -12.66
N GLY A 462 6.47 22.31 -13.56
CA GLY A 462 7.72 23.03 -13.27
C GLY A 462 7.52 24.53 -13.35
N LEU A 463 7.27 25.18 -12.21
CA LEU A 463 6.98 26.61 -12.11
C LEU A 463 7.83 27.31 -11.04
N PRO A 464 9.17 27.19 -11.04
CA PRO A 464 10.01 27.92 -10.09
C PRO A 464 9.90 29.43 -10.31
N VAL A 465 9.93 30.19 -9.22
CA VAL A 465 10.06 31.65 -9.27
C VAL A 465 11.54 32.04 -9.24
N GLY A 466 11.89 33.16 -9.86
CA GLY A 466 13.21 33.77 -9.67
C GLY A 466 13.83 34.31 -10.96
N PHE A 467 15.00 34.90 -10.80
CA PHE A 467 15.73 35.58 -11.87
C PHE A 467 17.01 34.84 -12.30
N VAL A 468 17.50 33.89 -11.51
CA VAL A 468 18.76 33.18 -11.76
C VAL A 468 18.46 31.72 -12.13
N GLY A 469 18.78 31.31 -13.35
CA GLY A 469 18.58 29.95 -13.84
C GLY A 469 17.12 29.56 -14.09
N THR A 470 16.16 30.42 -13.73
CA THR A 470 14.72 30.14 -13.81
C THR A 470 14.25 30.02 -15.26
N ARG A 471 14.66 30.92 -16.16
CA ARG A 471 14.24 30.84 -17.57
C ARG A 471 14.89 29.65 -18.25
N GLU A 472 16.18 29.45 -18.01
CA GLU A 472 16.98 28.38 -18.60
C GLU A 472 16.45 27.00 -18.20
N CYS A 473 16.10 26.80 -16.93
CA CYS A 473 15.55 25.53 -16.48
C CYS A 473 14.15 25.26 -17.05
N LYS A 474 13.30 26.29 -17.14
CA LYS A 474 11.97 26.18 -17.75
C LYS A 474 12.09 25.88 -19.24
N ASP A 475 13.04 26.50 -19.93
CA ASP A 475 13.34 26.23 -21.34
C ASP A 475 13.82 24.79 -21.55
N ALA A 476 14.71 24.32 -20.67
CA ALA A 476 15.16 22.93 -20.68
C ALA A 476 13.98 21.95 -20.46
N LEU A 477 13.08 22.25 -19.51
CA LEU A 477 11.84 21.49 -19.30
C LEU A 477 10.95 21.55 -20.54
N ARG A 478 10.72 22.74 -21.13
CA ARG A 478 9.95 22.91 -22.38
C ARG A 478 10.53 22.06 -23.51
N GLY A 479 11.84 21.84 -23.56
CA GLY A 479 12.49 20.95 -24.54
C GLY A 479 12.28 19.45 -24.31
N LEU A 480 11.74 19.00 -23.17
CA LEU A 480 11.52 17.58 -22.88
C LEU A 480 10.23 17.04 -23.51
N LEU A 481 10.29 16.68 -24.80
CA LEU A 481 9.14 16.13 -25.52
C LEU A 481 8.66 14.76 -25.02
N GLN A 482 9.47 14.05 -24.22
CA GLN A 482 9.22 12.69 -23.76
C GLN A 482 8.30 12.61 -22.53
N VAL A 483 8.02 13.74 -21.87
CA VAL A 483 7.21 13.79 -20.66
C VAL A 483 6.12 14.88 -20.76
N PRO A 484 4.89 14.60 -20.30
CA PRO A 484 3.86 15.62 -20.14
C PRO A 484 4.31 16.67 -19.13
N ARG A 485 4.13 17.95 -19.46
CA ARG A 485 4.66 19.04 -18.63
C ARG A 485 3.83 20.31 -18.70
N ILE A 486 3.84 21.04 -17.60
CA ILE A 486 3.23 22.36 -17.45
C ILE A 486 4.29 23.29 -16.85
N THR A 487 4.56 24.40 -17.53
CA THR A 487 5.58 25.39 -17.13
C THR A 487 5.20 26.77 -17.67
N ASN A 488 6.09 27.77 -17.62
CA ASN A 488 5.89 29.06 -18.27
C ASN A 488 7.18 29.58 -18.92
N SER A 489 7.09 30.69 -19.66
CA SER A 489 8.23 31.29 -20.39
C SER A 489 8.98 32.38 -19.60
N GLY A 490 8.52 32.74 -18.40
CA GLY A 490 9.02 33.87 -17.62
C GLY A 490 9.69 33.53 -16.29
N THR A 491 9.87 34.58 -15.47
CA THR A 491 10.46 34.50 -14.13
C THR A 491 9.41 34.32 -13.03
N ARG A 492 8.13 34.53 -13.35
CA ARG A 492 6.98 34.32 -12.45
C ARG A 492 6.77 32.83 -12.19
N GLY A 493 6.24 32.50 -11.02
CA GLY A 493 6.10 31.13 -10.57
C GLY A 493 6.00 31.10 -9.05
N GLY A 494 6.51 30.02 -8.47
CA GLY A 494 6.59 29.85 -7.03
C GLY A 494 5.81 28.62 -6.59
N SER A 495 6.04 28.23 -5.33
CA SER A 495 5.28 27.19 -4.67
C SER A 495 3.76 27.36 -4.79
N PRO A 496 3.19 28.58 -4.66
CA PRO A 496 1.75 28.78 -4.86
C PRO A 496 1.28 28.41 -6.27
N TRP A 497 2.07 28.72 -7.32
CA TRP A 497 1.69 28.43 -8.70
C TRP A 497 1.70 26.91 -8.95
N ALA A 498 2.78 26.22 -8.56
CA ALA A 498 2.89 24.78 -8.71
C ALA A 498 1.76 24.04 -7.95
N ALA A 499 1.52 24.41 -6.69
CA ALA A 499 0.44 23.83 -5.89
C ALA A 499 -0.94 24.11 -6.50
N THR A 500 -1.18 25.31 -7.02
CA THR A 500 -2.45 25.67 -7.66
C THR A 500 -2.74 24.85 -8.91
N ILE A 501 -1.74 24.64 -9.78
CA ILE A 501 -1.92 23.80 -10.96
C ILE A 501 -2.24 22.36 -10.54
N VAL A 502 -1.51 21.78 -9.57
CA VAL A 502 -1.80 20.43 -9.08
C VAL A 502 -3.20 20.34 -8.46
N ASN A 503 -3.58 21.32 -7.62
CA ASN A 503 -4.92 21.39 -7.03
C ASN A 503 -6.03 21.47 -8.09
N ALA A 504 -5.82 22.23 -9.17
CA ALA A 504 -6.78 22.31 -10.26
C ALA A 504 -7.00 20.93 -10.91
N LEU A 505 -5.91 20.24 -11.24
CA LEU A 505 -5.97 18.90 -11.85
C LEU A 505 -6.62 17.87 -10.92
N MET A 506 -6.37 17.96 -9.62
CA MET A 506 -7.03 17.09 -8.63
C MET A 506 -8.54 17.34 -8.56
N ILE A 507 -8.96 18.60 -8.65
CA ILE A 507 -10.39 18.96 -8.64
C ILE A 507 -11.07 18.52 -9.93
N ASP A 508 -10.41 18.68 -11.08
CA ASP A 508 -10.90 18.16 -12.36
C ASP A 508 -11.01 16.63 -12.32
N ALA A 509 -10.08 15.93 -11.66
CA ALA A 509 -10.13 14.47 -11.50
C ALA A 509 -11.36 14.02 -10.70
N ILE A 510 -11.68 14.72 -9.61
CA ILE A 510 -12.91 14.48 -8.85
C ILE A 510 -14.15 14.75 -9.71
N GLY A 511 -14.16 15.88 -10.41
CA GLY A 511 -15.27 16.25 -11.30
C GLY A 511 -15.50 15.24 -12.41
N HIS A 512 -14.43 14.69 -12.99
CA HIS A 512 -14.49 13.67 -14.03
C HIS A 512 -15.13 12.38 -13.53
N VAL A 513 -14.72 11.89 -12.35
CA VAL A 513 -15.32 10.69 -11.75
C VAL A 513 -16.79 10.92 -11.40
N TYR A 514 -17.12 12.09 -10.85
CA TYR A 514 -18.50 12.45 -10.56
C TYR A 514 -19.40 12.46 -11.80
N GLN A 515 -18.94 13.06 -12.91
CA GLN A 515 -19.68 13.07 -14.17
C GLN A 515 -19.86 11.67 -14.75
N GLN A 516 -18.84 10.81 -14.68
CA GLN A 516 -18.96 9.41 -15.10
C GLN A 516 -19.97 8.64 -14.25
N GLN A 517 -20.02 8.90 -12.94
CA GLN A 517 -21.00 8.30 -12.03
C GLN A 517 -22.43 8.75 -12.36
N GLN A 518 -22.63 10.00 -12.78
CA GLN A 518 -23.96 10.50 -13.20
C GLN A 518 -24.38 10.02 -14.59
N ALA A 519 -23.43 9.74 -15.49
CA ALA A 519 -23.70 9.30 -16.86
C ALA A 519 -23.89 7.78 -16.99
N ALA A 520 -23.61 7.01 -15.93
CA ALA A 520 -23.88 5.58 -15.91
C ALA A 520 -25.41 5.36 -15.91
N PRO A 521 -25.98 4.61 -16.87
CA PRO A 521 -27.40 4.29 -16.83
C PRO A 521 -27.71 3.54 -15.53
N GLU A 522 -28.82 3.90 -14.88
CA GLU A 522 -29.39 3.11 -13.78
C GLU A 522 -29.58 1.67 -14.29
N ALA A 523 -28.78 0.75 -13.75
CA ALA A 523 -28.77 -0.66 -14.13
C ALA A 523 -29.86 -1.44 -13.39
#